data_AF-A0A183F7N1-F1
#
_entry.id   AF-A0A183F7N1-F1
#
_cell.length_a   1.000
_cell.length_b   1.000
_cell.length_c   1.000
_cell.angle_alpha   90.00
_cell.angle_beta   90.00
_cell.angle_gamma   90.00
#
_symmetry.space_group_name_H-M   'P 1'
#
loop_
_entity.id
_entity.type
_entity.pdbx_description
1 polymer ?
#
loop_
_entity_poly.entity_id
_entity_poly.type
_entity_poly.pdbx_seq_one_letter_code
_entity_poly.pdbx_strand_id
1 'polypeptide(L)'
;MIDERKRIGSIMMAFMNEFRSARAHGGRSTLTKEEARDGYLKVRKLVITQTRVIYVVPEMMMGNRVLREKDHDGTRIIRVTFRDDDSQAMRTSKTSKELIENTLREFLKYGIIVADRDFGYVGSSNSQMRDSGAYFMEKCSKHDRDEYRKRHNKDPPRLFQPKIDDLRRDLGRFEEMESIPKLMARLGQCFTQSKVRVMVFAVLVRSKSSSRGLGQ
;
A
#
# COMPACT_ATOMS: atom_id res chain seq x y z
N MET A 1 -42.63 -0.50 2.57
CA MET A 1 -41.17 -0.54 2.38
C MET A 1 -40.62 0.71 3.05
N ILE A 2 -40.21 0.60 4.31
CA ILE A 2 -39.83 1.75 5.16
C ILE A 2 -38.37 2.06 4.84
N ASP A 3 -38.11 3.26 4.33
CA ASP A 3 -36.77 3.77 4.02
C ASP A 3 -36.01 3.96 5.33
N GLU A 4 -35.13 3.02 5.70
CA GLU A 4 -34.26 3.05 6.89
C GLU A 4 -33.11 4.08 6.78
N ARG A 5 -33.32 5.18 6.06
CA ARG A 5 -32.34 6.27 6.02
C ARG A 5 -32.37 7.00 7.36
N LYS A 6 -31.47 6.61 8.27
CA LYS A 6 -31.09 7.43 9.42
C LYS A 6 -30.91 8.87 8.93
N ARG A 7 -31.73 9.81 9.43
CA ARG A 7 -31.53 11.24 9.22
C ARG A 7 -30.18 11.60 9.82
N ILE A 8 -29.15 11.62 8.99
CA ILE A 8 -27.87 12.20 9.36
C ILE A 8 -28.18 13.69 9.56
N GLY A 9 -27.98 14.20 10.78
CA GLY A 9 -28.12 15.63 11.07
C GLY A 9 -27.13 16.47 10.26
N SER A 10 -26.87 17.71 10.66
CA SER A 10 -25.84 18.53 10.01
C SER A 10 -24.54 17.74 9.87
N ILE A 11 -24.09 17.54 8.61
CA ILE A 11 -22.87 16.80 8.29
C ILE A 11 -21.65 17.38 9.01
N MET A 12 -21.66 18.69 9.27
CA MET A 12 -20.61 19.35 10.04
C MET A 12 -20.65 18.98 11.52
N MET A 13 -21.84 18.84 12.12
CA MET A 13 -21.95 18.37 13.49
C MET A 13 -21.54 16.91 13.62
N ALA A 14 -21.91 16.05 12.66
CA ALA A 14 -21.46 14.67 12.61
C ALA A 14 -19.92 14.60 12.49
N PHE A 15 -19.33 15.37 11.56
CA PHE A 15 -17.87 15.45 11.40
C PHE A 15 -17.18 15.96 12.67
N MET A 16 -17.67 17.04 13.27
CA MET A 16 -17.05 17.63 14.47
C MET A 16 -17.15 16.69 15.68
N ASN A 17 -18.27 15.97 15.82
CA ASN A 17 -18.43 14.98 16.88
C ASN A 17 -17.49 13.79 16.68
N GLU A 18 -17.40 13.25 15.46
CA GLU A 18 -16.47 12.18 15.13
C GLU A 18 -15.01 12.61 15.29
N PHE A 19 -14.65 13.81 14.83
CA PHE A 19 -13.31 14.36 14.97
C PHE A 19 -12.92 14.53 16.45
N ARG A 20 -13.84 15.08 17.27
CA ARG A 20 -13.62 15.23 18.71
C ARG A 20 -13.51 13.88 19.41
N SER A 21 -14.39 12.93 19.07
CA SER A 21 -14.35 11.57 19.59
C SER A 21 -13.01 10.88 19.22
N ALA A 22 -12.61 10.92 17.95
CA ALA A 22 -11.36 10.34 17.48
C ALA A 22 -10.12 10.98 18.14
N ARG A 23 -10.16 12.29 18.37
CA ARG A 23 -9.11 13.03 19.08
C ARG A 23 -9.05 12.68 20.57
N ALA A 24 -10.19 12.51 21.23
CA ALA A 24 -10.28 12.11 22.64
C ALA A 24 -9.79 10.68 22.87
N HIS A 25 -10.05 9.76 21.93
CA HIS A 25 -9.54 8.39 21.96
C HIS A 25 -8.07 8.27 21.47
N GLY A 26 -7.36 9.39 21.31
CA GLY A 26 -5.92 9.41 21.01
C GLY A 26 -5.54 8.86 19.64
N GLY A 27 -6.44 8.89 18.65
CA GLY A 27 -6.16 8.37 17.31
C GLY A 27 -5.85 6.88 17.24
N ARG A 28 -6.02 6.13 18.34
CA ARG A 28 -5.88 4.68 18.36
C ARG A 28 -7.13 4.08 17.73
N SER A 29 -6.97 3.75 16.46
CA SER A 29 -7.85 2.87 15.70
C SER A 29 -8.29 1.69 16.58
N THR A 30 -9.58 1.62 16.90
CA THR A 30 -10.20 0.58 17.72
C THR A 30 -10.18 -0.77 17.00
N LEU A 31 -9.00 -1.39 16.91
CA LEU A 31 -8.88 -2.84 16.80
C LEU A 31 -9.10 -3.42 18.19
N THR A 32 -9.93 -4.46 18.28
CA THR A 32 -9.92 -5.30 19.48
C THR A 32 -8.56 -5.99 19.61
N LYS A 33 -8.18 -6.35 20.85
CA LYS A 33 -6.93 -7.09 21.10
C LYS A 33 -6.93 -8.45 20.38
N GLU A 34 -8.10 -9.02 20.12
CA GLU A 34 -8.29 -10.27 19.38
C GLU A 34 -7.99 -10.10 17.89
N GLU A 35 -8.59 -9.10 17.24
CA GLU A 35 -8.32 -8.81 15.82
C GLU A 35 -6.84 -8.50 15.57
N ALA A 36 -6.20 -7.77 16.48
CA ALA A 36 -4.77 -7.50 16.39
C ALA A 36 -3.93 -8.79 16.54
N ARG A 37 -4.30 -9.69 17.45
CA ARG A 37 -3.64 -11.01 17.60
C ARG A 37 -3.83 -11.89 16.37
N ASP A 38 -4.98 -11.80 15.72
CA ASP A 38 -5.28 -12.53 14.48
C ASP A 38 -4.59 -11.92 13.23
N GLY A 39 -3.84 -10.83 13.42
CA GLY A 39 -3.03 -10.21 12.38
C GLY A 39 -3.82 -9.27 11.46
N TYR A 40 -4.99 -8.80 11.89
CA TYR A 40 -5.71 -7.74 11.18
C TYR A 40 -5.06 -6.39 11.43
N LEU A 41 -5.11 -5.54 10.41
CA LEU A 41 -4.60 -4.18 10.41
C LEU A 41 -5.66 -3.27 9.78
N LYS A 42 -5.80 -2.05 10.31
CA LYS A 42 -6.61 -1.02 9.68
C LYS A 42 -5.74 -0.22 8.72
N VAL A 43 -6.08 -0.26 7.44
CA VAL A 43 -5.28 0.38 6.38
C VAL A 43 -6.09 1.51 5.75
N ARG A 44 -5.47 2.69 5.67
CA ARG A 44 -6.10 3.86 5.03
C ARG A 44 -6.27 3.59 3.54
N LYS A 45 -7.42 3.98 2.99
CA LYS A 45 -7.75 3.73 1.59
C LYS A 45 -8.14 5.01 0.88
N LEU A 46 -7.72 5.12 -0.37
CA LEU A 46 -8.11 6.14 -1.33
C LEU A 46 -8.72 5.48 -2.56
N VAL A 47 -9.72 6.13 -3.15
CA VAL A 47 -10.23 5.79 -4.47
C VAL A 47 -9.84 6.90 -5.42
N ILE A 48 -9.05 6.57 -6.43
CA ILE A 48 -8.63 7.49 -7.46
C ILE A 48 -9.49 7.25 -8.70
N THR A 49 -10.10 8.32 -9.17
CA THR A 49 -10.82 8.40 -10.42
C THR A 49 -10.10 9.36 -11.36
N GLN A 50 -10.56 9.45 -12.61
CA GLN A 50 -9.98 10.33 -13.62
C GLN A 50 -10.16 11.80 -13.26
N THR A 51 -11.22 12.14 -12.50
CA THR A 51 -11.52 13.52 -12.13
C THR A 51 -11.23 13.83 -10.66
N ARG A 52 -11.24 12.83 -9.77
CA ARG A 52 -11.22 13.04 -8.31
C ARG A 52 -10.39 12.02 -7.56
N VAL A 53 -9.80 12.47 -6.45
CA VAL A 53 -9.27 11.63 -5.38
C VAL A 53 -10.27 11.62 -4.24
N ILE A 54 -10.78 10.45 -3.89
CA ILE A 54 -11.81 10.25 -2.89
C ILE A 54 -11.19 9.57 -1.67
N TYR A 55 -11.29 10.24 -0.52
CA TYR A 55 -10.88 9.70 0.77
C TYR A 55 -11.99 8.81 1.32
N VAL A 56 -11.68 7.55 1.59
CA VAL A 56 -12.64 6.61 2.16
C VAL A 56 -12.22 6.20 3.56
N VAL A 57 -13.17 5.69 4.33
CA VAL A 57 -12.93 5.20 5.67
C VAL A 57 -11.87 4.08 5.61
N PRO A 58 -10.88 4.07 6.52
CA PRO A 58 -9.86 3.02 6.52
C PRO A 58 -10.50 1.63 6.69
N GLU A 59 -10.03 0.67 5.90
CA GLU A 59 -10.57 -0.69 5.86
C GLU A 59 -9.81 -1.61 6.80
N MET A 60 -10.53 -2.55 7.43
CA MET A 60 -9.93 -3.66 8.16
C MET A 60 -9.52 -4.74 7.18
N MET A 61 -8.26 -5.16 7.24
CA MET A 61 -7.74 -6.20 6.38
C MET A 61 -6.70 -7.06 7.09
N MET A 62 -6.56 -8.31 6.65
CA MET A 62 -5.48 -9.14 7.13
C MET A 62 -4.14 -8.56 6.65
N GLY A 63 -3.19 -8.43 7.57
CA GLY A 63 -1.86 -7.92 7.26
C GLY A 63 -1.15 -8.77 6.22
N ASN A 64 -0.34 -8.11 5.39
CA ASN A 64 0.69 -8.77 4.59
C ASN A 64 2.07 -8.52 5.22
N ARG A 65 3.11 -9.16 4.69
CA ARG A 65 4.48 -9.04 5.23
C ARG A 65 4.94 -7.59 5.27
N VAL A 66 4.73 -6.84 4.19
CA VAL A 66 5.17 -5.44 4.06
C VAL A 66 4.45 -4.52 5.05
N LEU A 67 3.13 -4.66 5.20
CA LEU A 67 2.33 -3.87 6.13
C LEU A 67 2.80 -4.10 7.58
N ARG A 68 3.08 -5.35 7.95
CA ARG A 68 3.56 -5.68 9.31
C ARG A 68 4.94 -5.11 9.61
N GLU A 69 5.84 -5.15 8.64
CA GLU A 69 7.24 -4.75 8.80
C GLU A 69 7.47 -3.23 8.66
N LYS A 70 6.66 -2.53 7.86
CA LYS A 70 6.95 -1.14 7.48
C LYS A 70 5.89 -0.12 7.89
N ASP A 71 4.70 -0.58 8.30
CA ASP A 71 3.57 0.29 8.67
C ASP A 71 3.15 0.14 10.14
N HIS A 72 4.12 0.27 11.06
CA HIS A 72 3.89 0.09 12.50
C HIS A 72 2.86 1.05 13.10
N ASP A 73 2.73 2.25 12.54
CA ASP A 73 1.80 3.28 13.00
C ASP A 73 0.48 3.31 12.19
N GLY A 74 0.35 2.48 11.15
CA GLY A 74 -0.81 2.45 10.27
C GLY A 74 -0.98 3.72 9.43
N THR A 75 0.09 4.51 9.28
CA THR A 75 0.05 5.82 8.60
C THR A 75 0.97 5.93 7.40
N ARG A 76 1.93 5.01 7.26
CA ARG A 76 3.00 5.07 6.25
C ARG A 76 2.62 4.37 4.97
N ILE A 77 1.66 3.46 5.02
CA ILE A 77 1.14 2.77 3.85
C ILE A 77 -0.34 3.12 3.65
N ILE A 78 -0.70 3.44 2.42
CA ILE A 78 -2.07 3.67 1.99
C ILE A 78 -2.41 2.72 0.85
N ARG A 79 -3.63 2.21 0.89
CA ARG A 79 -4.20 1.42 -0.21
C ARG A 79 -4.88 2.37 -1.19
N VAL A 80 -4.51 2.29 -2.45
CA VAL A 80 -5.13 3.04 -3.53
C VAL A 80 -5.95 2.08 -4.37
N THR A 81 -7.15 2.47 -4.78
CA THR A 81 -7.95 1.73 -5.75
C THR A 81 -8.33 2.66 -6.89
N PHE A 82 -8.04 2.23 -8.10
CA PHE A 82 -8.34 2.97 -9.31
C PHE A 82 -9.73 2.58 -9.82
N ARG A 83 -10.63 3.56 -9.97
CA ARG A 83 -12.01 3.37 -10.39
C ARG A 83 -12.42 4.42 -11.39
N ASP A 84 -13.47 4.12 -12.15
CA ASP A 84 -14.14 5.11 -12.99
C ASP A 84 -15.05 5.99 -12.12
N ASP A 85 -15.53 7.11 -12.66
CA ASP A 85 -16.31 8.10 -11.91
C ASP A 85 -17.68 7.60 -11.40
N ASP A 86 -18.17 6.51 -11.98
CA ASP A 86 -19.36 5.76 -11.53
C ASP A 86 -19.03 4.70 -10.46
N SER A 87 -17.82 4.71 -9.90
CA SER A 87 -17.27 3.73 -8.96
C SER A 87 -17.07 2.32 -9.53
N GLN A 88 -17.24 2.10 -10.84
CA GLN A 88 -16.96 0.82 -11.49
C GLN A 88 -15.47 0.68 -11.81
N ALA A 89 -15.06 -0.51 -12.25
CA ALA A 89 -13.71 -0.72 -12.73
C ALA A 89 -13.47 0.11 -14.00
N MET A 90 -12.30 0.74 -14.12
CA MET A 90 -11.90 1.40 -15.37
C MET A 90 -11.77 0.36 -16.48
N ARG A 91 -12.54 0.54 -17.56
CA ARG A 91 -12.54 -0.35 -18.72
C ARG A 91 -12.36 0.49 -19.98
N THR A 92 -11.51 0.03 -20.88
CA THR A 92 -11.27 0.69 -22.17
C THR A 92 -12.53 0.81 -23.04
N SER A 93 -13.53 -0.05 -22.82
CA SER A 93 -14.82 0.00 -23.51
C SER A 93 -15.71 1.18 -23.09
N LYS A 94 -15.46 1.76 -21.92
CA LYS A 94 -16.28 2.84 -21.33
C LYS A 94 -15.46 4.12 -21.17
N THR A 95 -14.26 3.98 -20.65
CA THR A 95 -13.30 5.07 -20.48
C THR A 95 -12.30 5.02 -21.63
N SER A 96 -11.96 6.17 -22.23
CA SER A 96 -10.88 6.26 -23.22
C SER A 96 -9.58 5.64 -22.67
N LYS A 97 -8.90 4.85 -23.51
CA LYS A 97 -7.58 4.28 -23.19
C LYS A 97 -6.59 5.35 -22.75
N GLU A 98 -6.60 6.50 -23.43
CA GLU A 98 -5.72 7.62 -23.12
C GLU A 98 -5.99 8.20 -21.72
N LEU A 99 -7.27 8.35 -21.34
CA LEU A 99 -7.63 8.81 -20.00
C LEU A 99 -7.18 7.83 -18.92
N ILE A 100 -7.36 6.52 -19.14
CA ILE A 100 -6.89 5.48 -18.23
C ILE A 100 -5.37 5.57 -18.09
N GLU A 101 -4.64 5.59 -19.21
CA GLU A 101 -3.18 5.63 -19.22
C GLU A 101 -2.63 6.90 -18.57
N ASN A 102 -3.21 8.06 -18.84
CA ASN A 102 -2.79 9.32 -18.25
C ASN A 102 -3.01 9.32 -16.73
N THR A 103 -4.19 8.87 -16.28
CA THR A 103 -4.52 8.77 -14.85
C THR A 103 -3.55 7.81 -14.15
N LEU A 104 -3.41 6.58 -14.65
CA LEU A 104 -2.54 5.58 -14.04
C LEU A 104 -1.08 6.02 -14.07
N ARG A 105 -0.59 6.59 -15.17
CA ARG A 105 0.78 7.07 -15.31
C ARG A 105 1.09 8.16 -14.31
N GLU A 106 0.20 9.13 -14.12
CA GLU A 106 0.44 10.24 -13.18
C GLU A 106 0.63 9.70 -11.76
N PHE A 107 -0.31 8.88 -11.26
CA PHE A 107 -0.26 8.40 -9.88
C PHE A 107 0.77 7.29 -9.66
N LEU A 108 0.95 6.36 -10.59
CA LEU A 108 1.94 5.28 -10.42
C LEU A 108 3.38 5.79 -10.54
N LYS A 109 3.63 6.79 -11.39
CA LYS A 109 4.97 7.36 -11.60
C LYS A 109 5.31 8.42 -10.56
N TYR A 110 4.41 9.35 -10.30
CA TYR A 110 4.69 10.51 -9.45
C TYR A 110 4.06 10.41 -8.07
N GLY A 111 3.24 9.41 -7.79
CA GLY A 111 2.66 9.23 -6.47
C GLY A 111 1.47 10.16 -6.20
N ILE A 112 1.18 10.35 -4.91
CA ILE A 112 0.09 11.18 -4.42
C ILE A 112 0.48 11.85 -3.10
N ILE A 113 0.10 13.11 -2.93
CA ILE A 113 0.32 13.85 -1.69
C ILE A 113 -0.93 13.78 -0.83
N VAL A 114 -0.79 13.33 0.41
CA VAL A 114 -1.85 13.24 1.40
C VAL A 114 -1.37 13.83 2.71
N ALA A 115 -2.04 14.87 3.20
CA ALA A 115 -1.70 15.52 4.48
C ALA A 115 -0.20 15.87 4.61
N ASP A 116 0.36 16.56 3.60
CA ASP A 116 1.78 16.97 3.54
C ASP A 116 2.80 15.82 3.50
N ARG A 117 2.34 14.60 3.16
CA ARG A 117 3.21 13.43 2.97
C ARG A 117 3.07 12.93 1.54
N ASP A 118 4.20 12.64 0.92
CA ASP A 118 4.26 12.14 -0.46
C ASP A 118 4.33 10.61 -0.45
N PHE A 119 3.37 9.97 -1.12
CA PHE A 119 3.24 8.53 -1.21
C PHE A 119 3.51 8.04 -2.63
N GLY A 120 4.37 7.05 -2.79
CA GLY A 120 4.73 6.45 -4.08
C GLY A 120 4.27 5.00 -4.18
N TYR A 121 4.11 4.51 -5.40
CA TYR A 121 3.72 3.13 -5.67
C TYR A 121 4.78 2.14 -5.19
N VAL A 122 4.36 1.13 -4.43
CA VAL A 122 5.24 0.07 -3.96
C VAL A 122 4.95 -1.25 -4.66
N GLY A 123 3.68 -1.65 -4.72
CA GLY A 123 3.32 -2.97 -5.23
C GLY A 123 1.83 -3.25 -5.12
N SER A 124 1.40 -4.34 -5.77
CA SER A 124 0.04 -4.85 -5.69
C SER A 124 0.09 -6.36 -5.50
N SER A 125 -0.78 -6.91 -4.64
CA SER A 125 -1.01 -8.35 -4.62
C SER A 125 -1.90 -8.76 -5.80
N ASN A 126 -2.00 -10.07 -6.08
CA ASN A 126 -2.90 -10.58 -7.12
C ASN A 126 -4.37 -10.16 -6.90
N SER A 127 -4.83 -10.18 -5.64
CA SER A 127 -6.19 -9.70 -5.32
C SER A 127 -6.33 -8.20 -5.55
N GLN A 128 -5.31 -7.40 -5.15
CA GLN A 128 -5.31 -5.97 -5.46
C GLN A 128 -5.37 -5.72 -6.96
N MET A 129 -4.53 -6.37 -7.76
CA MET A 129 -4.51 -6.16 -9.21
C MET A 129 -5.86 -6.43 -9.88
N ARG A 130 -6.57 -7.49 -9.47
CA ARG A 130 -7.91 -7.81 -9.98
C ARG A 130 -8.94 -6.72 -9.65
N ASP A 131 -8.79 -6.08 -8.49
CA ASP A 131 -9.67 -5.00 -8.04
C ASP A 131 -9.18 -3.60 -8.44
N SER A 132 -8.18 -3.51 -9.32
CA SER A 132 -7.49 -2.27 -9.71
C SER A 132 -6.88 -1.52 -8.51
N GLY A 133 -6.43 -2.28 -7.51
CA GLY A 133 -5.81 -1.81 -6.28
C GLY A 133 -4.28 -1.84 -6.31
N ALA A 134 -3.68 -1.00 -5.47
CA ALA A 134 -2.25 -0.91 -5.24
C ALA A 134 -1.94 -0.40 -3.83
N TYR A 135 -0.74 -0.72 -3.34
CA TYR A 135 -0.20 -0.15 -2.12
C TYR A 135 0.80 0.95 -2.45
N PHE A 136 0.62 2.07 -1.77
CA PHE A 136 1.48 3.23 -1.83
C PHE A 136 2.10 3.45 -0.45
N MET A 137 3.37 3.81 -0.41
CA MET A 137 4.11 4.07 0.84
C MET A 137 4.71 5.46 0.80
N GLU A 138 4.86 6.06 1.98
CA GLU A 138 5.58 7.31 2.14
C GLU A 138 6.99 7.22 1.50
N LYS A 139 7.26 8.11 0.55
CA LYS A 139 8.50 8.16 -0.23
C LYS A 139 9.71 8.55 0.61
N CYS A 140 9.55 9.55 1.46
CA CYS A 140 10.61 10.13 2.28
C CYS A 140 10.02 10.72 3.56
N SER A 141 10.82 10.73 4.63
CA SER A 141 10.50 11.47 5.85
C SER A 141 10.87 12.95 5.72
N LYS A 142 10.42 13.78 6.66
CA LYS A 142 10.86 15.18 6.76
C LYS A 142 12.38 15.28 6.87
N HIS A 143 12.98 14.39 7.66
CA HIS A 143 14.44 14.32 7.81
C HIS A 143 15.14 14.05 6.47
N ASP A 144 14.69 13.05 5.70
CA ASP A 144 15.28 12.72 4.40
C ASP A 144 15.18 13.89 3.40
N ARG A 145 14.07 14.62 3.43
CA ARG A 145 13.89 15.84 2.62
C ARG A 145 14.86 16.94 3.04
N ASP A 146 15.01 17.18 4.34
CA ASP A 146 15.90 18.21 4.87
C ASP A 146 17.37 17.89 4.55
N GLU A 147 17.76 16.62 4.67
CA GLU A 147 19.08 16.16 4.25
C GLU A 147 19.34 16.40 2.76
N TYR A 148 18.37 16.06 1.91
CA TYR A 148 18.48 16.31 0.47
C TYR A 148 18.68 17.79 0.18
N ARG A 149 17.87 18.64 0.83
CA ARG A 149 17.94 20.10 0.67
C ARG A 149 19.30 20.65 1.11
N LYS A 150 19.86 20.16 2.23
CA LYS A 150 21.20 20.55 2.70
C LYS A 150 22.31 20.17 1.72
N ARG A 151 22.23 18.99 1.09
CA ARG A 151 23.28 18.50 0.18
C ARG A 151 23.21 19.12 -1.21
N HIS A 152 22.00 19.37 -1.72
CA HIS A 152 21.79 19.80 -3.11
C HIS A 152 21.32 21.26 -3.26
N ASN A 153 21.07 21.96 -2.15
CA ASN A 153 20.56 23.34 -2.11
C ASN A 153 19.28 23.56 -2.95
N LYS A 154 18.46 22.52 -3.09
CA LYS A 154 17.20 22.53 -3.84
C LYS A 154 16.22 21.52 -3.26
N ASP A 155 14.95 21.67 -3.60
CA ASP A 155 13.94 20.70 -3.19
C ASP A 155 14.08 19.36 -3.92
N PRO A 156 13.77 18.24 -3.24
CA PRO A 156 13.84 16.93 -3.85
C PRO A 156 12.86 16.82 -5.02
N PRO A 157 13.26 16.18 -6.14
CA PRO A 157 12.38 15.97 -7.27
C PRO A 157 11.19 15.07 -6.89
N ARG A 158 10.08 15.14 -7.65
CA ARG A 158 8.88 14.29 -7.42
C ARG A 158 9.15 12.78 -7.42
N LEU A 159 10.26 12.36 -8.05
CA LEU A 159 10.70 10.97 -8.13
C LEU A 159 11.61 10.54 -6.97
N PHE A 160 11.93 11.43 -6.03
CA PHE A 160 12.75 11.11 -4.88
C PHE A 160 11.97 10.22 -3.89
N GLN A 161 12.40 8.96 -3.73
CA GLN A 161 11.66 7.96 -2.94
C GLN A 161 12.57 6.98 -2.16
N PRO A 162 13.54 7.47 -1.36
CA PRO A 162 14.53 6.63 -0.69
C PRO A 162 13.92 5.48 0.12
N LYS A 163 12.83 5.72 0.86
CA LYS A 163 12.18 4.67 1.68
C LYS A 163 11.60 3.53 0.84
N ILE A 164 11.07 3.84 -0.35
CA ILE A 164 10.51 2.84 -1.24
C ILE A 164 11.63 2.03 -1.89
N ASP A 165 12.72 2.69 -2.26
CA ASP A 165 13.87 2.03 -2.84
C ASP A 165 14.54 1.09 -1.81
N ASP A 166 14.66 1.52 -0.55
CA ASP A 166 15.09 0.68 0.57
C ASP A 166 14.18 -0.53 0.75
N LEU A 167 12.87 -0.31 0.77
CA LEU A 167 11.90 -1.40 0.86
C LEU A 167 12.04 -2.39 -0.30
N ARG A 168 12.20 -1.91 -1.53
CA ARG A 168 12.36 -2.79 -2.69
C ARG A 168 13.64 -3.62 -2.59
N ARG A 169 14.73 -3.05 -2.08
CA ARG A 169 15.98 -3.79 -1.80
C ARG A 169 15.79 -4.86 -0.72
N ASP A 170 15.05 -4.55 0.34
CA ASP A 170 14.74 -5.50 1.43
C ASP A 170 13.88 -6.68 0.96
N LEU A 171 12.97 -6.44 0.01
CA LEU A 171 12.04 -7.46 -0.47
C LEU A 171 12.69 -8.48 -1.41
N GLY A 172 13.82 -8.14 -2.03
CA GLY A 172 14.62 -9.08 -2.79
C GLY A 172 15.50 -8.44 -3.84
N ARG A 173 16.30 -9.28 -4.50
CA ARG A 173 17.16 -8.87 -5.61
C ARG A 173 16.36 -8.84 -6.90
N PHE A 174 15.72 -7.71 -7.12
CA PHE A 174 14.90 -7.44 -8.29
C PHE A 174 15.70 -6.97 -9.52
N GLU A 175 16.92 -6.49 -9.30
CA GLU A 175 17.82 -5.96 -10.33
C GLU A 175 18.37 -7.06 -11.26
N GLU A 176 18.43 -8.30 -10.79
CA GLU A 176 18.92 -9.46 -11.56
C GLU A 176 17.84 -10.04 -12.51
N MET A 177 16.63 -9.48 -12.52
CA MET A 177 15.51 -10.06 -13.28
C MET A 177 15.21 -9.28 -14.56
N GLU A 178 15.33 -9.96 -15.70
CA GLU A 178 15.23 -9.34 -17.03
C GLU A 178 13.80 -8.92 -17.43
N SER A 179 12.76 -9.58 -16.91
CA SER A 179 11.39 -9.35 -17.37
C SER A 179 10.51 -8.66 -16.33
N ILE A 180 9.96 -7.49 -16.67
CA ILE A 180 9.03 -6.69 -15.86
C ILE A 180 7.84 -7.52 -15.33
N PRO A 181 7.17 -8.39 -16.12
CA PRO A 181 6.04 -9.17 -15.61
C PRO A 181 6.43 -10.14 -14.49
N LYS A 182 7.59 -10.82 -14.61
CA LYS A 182 8.08 -11.71 -13.55
C LYS A 182 8.46 -10.93 -12.30
N LEU A 183 9.03 -9.73 -12.49
CA LEU A 183 9.39 -8.84 -11.39
C LEU A 183 8.15 -8.46 -10.59
N MET A 184 7.11 -7.99 -11.29
CA MET A 184 5.83 -7.62 -10.68
C MET A 184 5.16 -8.80 -10.00
N ALA A 185 5.23 -10.00 -10.59
CA ALA A 185 4.69 -11.22 -9.99
C ALA A 185 5.40 -11.59 -8.67
N ARG A 186 6.74 -11.52 -8.63
CA ARG A 186 7.51 -11.78 -7.39
C ARG A 186 7.26 -10.71 -6.34
N LEU A 187 7.26 -9.44 -6.72
CA LEU A 187 6.96 -8.34 -5.82
C LEU A 187 5.56 -8.48 -5.22
N GLY A 188 4.58 -8.88 -6.03
CA GLY A 188 3.20 -9.11 -5.59
C GLY A 188 3.03 -10.22 -4.55
N GLN A 189 3.94 -11.20 -4.49
CA GLN A 189 3.93 -12.24 -3.45
C GLN A 189 4.11 -11.64 -2.05
N CYS A 190 4.95 -10.61 -1.91
CA CYS A 190 5.19 -9.93 -0.64
C CYS A 190 3.95 -9.20 -0.09
N PHE A 191 2.99 -8.88 -0.97
CA PHE A 191 1.76 -8.17 -0.63
C PHE A 191 0.56 -9.09 -0.42
N THR A 192 0.74 -10.41 -0.53
CA THR A 192 -0.33 -11.39 -0.27
C THR A 192 -0.71 -11.42 1.21
N GLN A 193 -2.01 -11.44 1.47
CA GLN A 193 -2.54 -11.54 2.83
C GLN A 193 -2.21 -12.91 3.42
N SER A 194 -1.68 -12.92 4.63
CA SER A 194 -1.27 -14.14 5.31
C SER A 194 -1.41 -13.98 6.82
N LYS A 195 -1.98 -14.98 7.48
CA LYS A 195 -1.86 -15.11 8.95
C LYS A 195 -0.40 -15.34 9.29
N VAL A 196 0.07 -14.69 10.35
CA VAL A 196 1.41 -14.97 10.89
C VAL A 196 1.42 -16.43 11.36
N ARG A 197 2.31 -17.24 10.77
CA ARG A 197 2.61 -18.58 11.27
C ARG A 197 3.97 -18.54 11.95
N VAL A 198 4.15 -19.41 12.94
CA VAL A 198 5.40 -19.53 13.73
C VAL A 198 6.60 -19.55 12.78
N MET A 199 7.60 -18.72 13.07
CA MET A 199 8.83 -18.66 12.29
C MET A 199 9.58 -19.98 12.47
N VAL A 200 9.58 -20.82 11.44
CA VAL A 200 10.38 -22.04 11.44
C VAL A 200 11.83 -21.62 11.27
N PHE A 201 12.61 -21.68 12.35
CA PHE A 201 14.05 -21.53 12.24
C PHE A 201 14.56 -22.66 11.35
N ALA A 202 15.10 -22.30 10.19
CA ALA A 202 15.72 -23.22 9.26
C ALA A 202 17.07 -23.70 9.83
N VAL A 203 17.02 -24.61 10.81
CA VAL A 203 18.13 -25.52 11.07
C VAL A 203 17.85 -26.76 10.23
N LEU A 204 18.79 -27.10 9.36
CA LEU A 204 18.88 -28.37 8.62
C LEU A 204 18.06 -28.49 7.32
N VAL A 205 18.51 -27.83 6.24
CA VAL A 205 18.43 -28.42 4.89
C VAL A 205 19.77 -28.22 4.18
N ARG A 206 20.76 -29.04 4.54
CA ARG A 206 21.94 -29.31 3.69
C ARG A 206 22.66 -30.56 4.19
N SER A 207 22.39 -31.69 3.54
CA SER A 207 23.34 -32.77 3.29
C SER A 207 22.60 -33.95 2.63
N LYS A 208 22.76 -34.10 1.32
CA LYS A 208 22.96 -35.42 0.73
C LYS A 208 24.06 -35.28 -0.32
N SER A 209 25.23 -35.74 0.09
CA SER A 209 26.42 -36.05 -0.69
C SER A 209 26.06 -36.85 -1.95
N SER A 210 26.42 -36.32 -3.12
CA SER A 210 26.52 -37.11 -4.35
C SER A 210 27.89 -37.76 -4.39
N SER A 211 27.97 -38.99 -3.89
CA SER A 211 29.09 -39.91 -4.08
C SER A 211 28.64 -41.05 -4.98
N ARG A 212 28.90 -40.93 -6.29
CA ARG A 212 29.08 -42.01 -7.27
C ARG A 212 30.03 -41.41 -8.31
N GLY A 213 31.28 -41.82 -8.48
CA GLY A 213 31.83 -43.17 -8.40
C GLY A 213 32.47 -43.42 -9.77
N LEU A 214 33.78 -43.14 -9.87
CA LEU A 214 34.62 -43.58 -10.99
C LEU A 214 34.58 -45.11 -11.06
N GLY A 215 34.49 -45.66 -12.27
CA GLY A 215 34.56 -47.09 -12.50
C GLY A 215 34.54 -47.44 -13.98
N GLN A 216 35.76 -47.46 -14.55
CA GLN A 216 36.25 -48.17 -15.75
C GLN A 216 35.52 -48.01 -17.08
#